data_AF-A0A1F2T363-F1
#
_entry.id   AF-A0A1F2T363-F1
#
_cell.length_a   1.000
_cell.length_b   1.000
_cell.length_c   1.000
_cell.angle_alpha   90.00
_cell.angle_beta   90.00
_cell.angle_gamma   90.00
#
_symmetry.space_group_name_H-M   'P 1'
#
loop_
_entity.id
_entity.type
_entity.pdbx_description
1 polymer ?
#
loop_
_entity_poly.entity_id
_entity_poly.type
_entity_poly.pdbx_seq_one_letter_code
_entity_poly.pdbx_strand_id
1 'polypeptide(L)'
;MPWVTGAALIIRRRTFDAVGGFDESFFMYGEEIDLCYRARQCGWETHFAPVADVIHVGAVSTRQRRAVMLAQGWTSAMQFYRRHYSGIGLATAWSVMAAAMVLRIVRDTVRLALAVNERRRRHLAENMAAWRLAVDREIHSGRRARSAE
;
A
#
# COMPACT_ATOMS: atom_id res chain seq x y z
N MET A 1 8.40 7.79 9.80
CA MET A 1 7.64 7.46 11.03
C MET A 1 7.79 5.97 11.29
N PRO A 2 8.06 5.53 12.53
CA PRO A 2 8.21 4.11 12.87
C PRO A 2 6.86 3.39 12.84
N TRP A 3 6.78 2.25 12.16
CA TRP A 3 5.64 1.35 12.11
C TRP A 3 6.14 -0.10 12.14
N VAL A 4 5.26 -1.05 12.45
CA VAL A 4 5.57 -2.50 12.45
C VAL A 4 4.62 -3.21 11.50
N THR A 5 5.06 -4.32 10.92
CA THR A 5 4.26 -5.09 9.96
C THR A 5 3.09 -5.78 10.66
N GLY A 6 1.93 -5.88 10.01
CA GLY A 6 0.77 -6.62 10.54
C GLY A 6 1.03 -8.11 10.78
N ALA A 7 2.12 -8.68 10.24
CA ALA A 7 2.46 -10.09 10.44
C ALA A 7 2.81 -10.45 11.89
N ALA A 8 3.28 -9.48 12.68
CA ALA A 8 3.62 -9.65 14.08
C ALA A 8 3.46 -8.30 14.80
N LEU A 9 2.22 -7.95 15.15
CA LEU A 9 1.87 -6.69 15.79
C LEU A 9 1.15 -6.97 17.12
N ILE A 10 1.63 -6.34 18.19
CA ILE A 10 0.96 -6.33 19.50
C ILE A 10 0.66 -4.88 19.85
N ILE A 11 -0.56 -4.61 20.26
CA ILE A 11 -1.02 -3.28 20.67
C ILE A 11 -1.78 -3.38 21.99
N ARG A 12 -1.58 -2.40 22.89
CA ARG A 12 -2.35 -2.31 24.12
C ARG A 12 -3.80 -2.01 23.79
N ARG A 13 -4.74 -2.70 24.44
CA ARG A 13 -6.19 -2.50 24.24
C ARG A 13 -6.58 -1.02 24.33
N ARG A 14 -6.13 -0.33 25.39
CA ARG A 14 -6.38 1.12 25.57
C ARG A 14 -5.89 1.99 24.41
N THR A 15 -4.78 1.62 23.77
CA THR A 15 -4.21 2.36 22.65
C THR A 15 -5.05 2.10 21.39
N PHE A 16 -5.43 0.85 21.15
CA PHE A 16 -6.29 0.47 20.02
C PHE A 16 -7.66 1.16 20.08
N ASP A 17 -8.30 1.15 21.25
CA ASP A 17 -9.60 1.80 21.43
C ASP A 17 -9.48 3.34 21.32
N ALA A 18 -8.42 3.94 21.90
CA ALA A 18 -8.23 5.39 21.86
C ALA A 18 -8.03 5.95 20.45
N VAL A 19 -7.50 5.16 19.52
CA VAL A 19 -7.35 5.57 18.12
C VAL A 19 -8.54 5.20 17.25
N GLY A 20 -9.51 4.44 17.78
CA GLY A 20 -10.69 3.97 17.04
C GLY A 20 -10.46 2.69 16.22
N GLY A 21 -9.49 1.87 16.59
CA GLY A 21 -9.20 0.59 15.93
C GLY A 21 -8.61 0.72 14.53
N PHE A 22 -8.79 -0.29 13.68
CA PHE A 22 -8.40 -0.25 12.27
C PHE A 22 -9.36 0.62 11.46
N ASP A 23 -8.85 1.33 10.46
CA ASP A 23 -9.70 2.00 9.47
C ASP A 23 -10.18 0.96 8.45
N GLU A 24 -11.46 0.59 8.52
CA GLU A 24 -12.08 -0.44 7.68
C GLU A 24 -12.12 -0.09 6.18
N SER A 25 -11.81 1.17 5.82
CA SER A 25 -11.68 1.54 4.41
C SER A 25 -10.43 0.93 3.76
N PHE A 26 -9.46 0.47 4.55
CA PHE A 26 -8.34 -0.33 4.07
C PHE A 26 -8.76 -1.81 4.01
N PHE A 27 -8.86 -2.36 2.81
CA PHE A 27 -9.12 -3.79 2.64
C PHE A 27 -7.89 -4.65 2.99
N MET A 28 -6.70 -4.26 2.51
CA MET A 28 -5.45 -4.98 2.75
C MET A 28 -4.25 -4.09 2.41
N TYR A 29 -3.18 -4.25 3.19
CA TYR A 29 -1.96 -3.45 3.19
C TYR A 29 -2.21 -2.01 3.63
N GLY A 30 -1.45 -1.53 4.61
CA GLY A 30 -1.47 -0.13 5.03
C GLY A 30 -2.41 0.17 6.18
N GLU A 31 -3.31 -0.76 6.54
CA GLU A 31 -4.14 -0.67 7.74
C GLU A 31 -3.31 -0.58 9.01
N GLU A 32 -2.19 -1.31 9.09
CA GLU A 32 -1.28 -1.28 10.24
C GLU A 32 -0.45 0.00 10.26
N ILE A 33 -0.10 0.52 9.08
CA ILE A 33 0.65 1.78 8.95
C ILE A 33 -0.24 2.94 9.43
N ASP A 34 -1.50 2.96 8.99
CA ASP A 34 -2.51 3.91 9.44
C ASP A 34 -2.75 3.83 10.95
N LEU A 35 -2.89 2.62 11.50
CA LEU A 35 -3.05 2.39 12.94
C LEU A 35 -1.86 2.94 13.74
N CYS A 36 -0.63 2.60 13.35
CA CYS A 36 0.57 3.12 13.99
C CYS A 36 0.68 4.65 13.84
N TYR A 37 0.24 5.21 12.71
CA TYR A 37 0.30 6.65 12.44
C TYR A 37 -0.63 7.40 13.38
N ARG A 38 -1.89 6.97 13.46
CA ARG A 38 -2.87 7.53 14.40
C ARG A 38 -2.44 7.36 15.86
N ALA A 39 -1.90 6.19 16.23
CA ALA A 39 -1.36 5.98 17.57
C ALA A 39 -0.25 6.99 17.90
N ARG A 40 0.66 7.25 16.96
CA ARG A 40 1.70 8.27 17.12
C ARG A 40 1.13 9.68 17.26
N GLN A 41 0.11 10.04 16.49
CA GLN A 41 -0.55 11.35 16.64
C GLN A 41 -1.17 11.53 18.03
N CYS A 42 -1.59 10.44 18.67
CA CYS A 42 -2.07 10.42 20.05
C CYS A 42 -0.97 10.28 21.12
N GLY A 43 0.31 10.44 20.74
CA GLY A 43 1.45 10.38 21.67
C GLY A 43 1.94 8.98 22.04
N TRP A 44 1.46 7.93 21.37
CA TRP A 44 1.95 6.56 21.59
C TRP A 44 3.18 6.25 20.75
N GLU A 45 4.06 5.43 21.29
CA GLU A 45 5.28 4.99 20.61
C GLU A 45 5.13 3.60 20.00
N THR A 46 5.91 3.35 18.95
CA THR A 46 6.04 2.04 18.31
C THR A 46 7.48 1.56 18.48
N HIS A 47 7.65 0.36 19.03
CA HIS A 47 8.96 -0.24 19.30
C HIS A 47 9.11 -1.59 18.59
N PHE A 48 10.35 -1.90 18.23
CA PHE A 48 10.74 -3.25 17.83
C PHE A 48 11.06 -4.08 19.07
N ALA A 49 10.58 -5.31 19.13
CA ALA A 49 10.76 -6.21 20.27
C ALA A 49 11.71 -7.37 19.89
N PRO A 50 13.02 -7.26 20.15
CA PRO A 50 14.02 -8.28 19.79
C PRO A 50 14.02 -9.47 20.78
N VAL A 51 12.86 -9.83 21.31
CA VAL A 51 12.71 -10.85 22.38
C VAL A 51 11.92 -12.07 21.91
N ALA A 52 11.36 -12.03 20.71
CA ALA A 52 10.60 -13.12 20.12
C ALA A 52 10.81 -13.15 18.61
N ASP A 53 11.01 -14.35 18.07
CA ASP A 53 11.07 -14.59 16.64
C ASP A 53 9.71 -15.08 16.15
N VAL A 54 9.18 -14.41 15.11
CA VAL A 54 7.96 -14.82 14.44
C VAL A 54 8.28 -15.14 12.99
N ILE A 55 8.05 -16.38 12.59
CA ILE A 55 8.24 -16.82 11.20
C ILE A 55 6.96 -16.54 10.41
N HIS A 56 7.01 -15.54 9.53
CA HIS A 56 5.94 -15.27 8.57
C HIS A 56 6.22 -16.01 7.26
N VAL A 57 5.41 -17.03 6.96
CA VAL A 57 5.44 -17.71 5.66
C VAL A 57 4.81 -16.80 4.61
N GLY A 58 5.64 -15.99 3.96
CA GLY A 58 5.18 -14.85 3.17
C GLY A 58 4.41 -15.20 1.89
N ALA A 59 3.53 -14.27 1.52
CA ALA A 59 2.87 -14.17 0.22
C ALA A 59 2.01 -15.38 -0.21
N VAL A 60 1.56 -16.23 0.71
CA VAL A 60 0.70 -17.39 0.37
C VAL A 60 -0.59 -16.92 -0.31
N SER A 61 -1.33 -16.01 0.33
CA SER A 61 -2.55 -15.41 -0.24
C SER A 61 -2.25 -14.43 -1.37
N THR A 62 -1.17 -13.65 -1.24
CA THR A 62 -0.75 -12.67 -2.24
C THR A 62 -0.41 -13.32 -3.58
N ARG A 63 0.27 -14.48 -3.57
CA ARG A 63 0.69 -15.19 -4.80
C ARG A 63 -0.49 -15.66 -5.64
N GLN A 64 -1.61 -16.03 -5.02
CA GLN A 64 -2.80 -16.50 -5.73
C GLN A 64 -3.46 -15.38 -6.55
N ARG A 65 -3.37 -14.13 -6.08
CA ARG A 65 -3.99 -12.96 -6.73
C ARG A 65 -3.00 -11.81 -6.90
N ARG A 66 -1.79 -12.14 -7.37
CA ARG A 66 -0.62 -11.24 -7.32
C ARG A 66 -0.88 -9.87 -7.94
N ALA A 67 -1.40 -9.81 -9.17
CA ALA A 67 -1.64 -8.54 -9.83
C ALA A 67 -2.63 -7.66 -9.07
N VAL A 68 -3.71 -8.26 -8.54
CA VAL A 68 -4.72 -7.57 -7.76
C VAL A 68 -4.14 -7.07 -6.43
N MET A 69 -3.31 -7.86 -5.76
CA MET A 69 -2.74 -7.50 -4.47
C MET A 69 -1.63 -6.44 -4.60
N LEU A 70 -0.86 -6.45 -5.68
CA LEU A 70 0.07 -5.36 -5.99
C LEU A 70 -0.67 -4.05 -6.28
N ALA A 71 -1.76 -4.12 -7.05
CA ALA A 71 -2.62 -2.96 -7.28
C ALA A 71 -3.26 -2.47 -5.98
N GLN A 72 -3.67 -3.40 -5.10
CA GLN A 72 -4.23 -3.07 -3.79
C GLN A 72 -3.23 -2.30 -2.93
N GLY A 73 -1.97 -2.76 -2.83
CA GLY A 73 -0.95 -2.04 -2.07
C GLY A 73 -0.71 -0.62 -2.59
N TRP A 74 -0.84 -0.40 -3.92
CA TRP A 74 -0.80 0.94 -4.49
C TRP A 74 -2.00 1.80 -4.07
N THR A 75 -3.22 1.23 -4.18
CA THR A 75 -4.45 1.90 -3.77
C THR A 75 -4.40 2.29 -2.30
N SER A 76 -4.02 1.37 -1.42
CA SER A 76 -3.91 1.63 0.01
C SER A 76 -2.85 2.69 0.34
N ALA A 77 -1.70 2.68 -0.35
CA ALA A 77 -0.69 3.72 -0.16
C ALA A 77 -1.23 5.12 -0.51
N MET A 78 -1.95 5.25 -1.63
CA MET A 78 -2.56 6.53 -2.01
C MET A 78 -3.66 6.95 -1.04
N GLN A 79 -4.47 6.00 -0.56
CA GLN A 79 -5.50 6.24 0.46
C GLN A 79 -4.89 6.80 1.75
N PHE A 80 -3.78 6.22 2.23
CA PHE A 80 -3.04 6.74 3.39
C PHE A 80 -2.63 8.20 3.19
N TYR A 81 -2.04 8.55 2.04
CA TYR A 81 -1.63 9.94 1.79
C TYR A 81 -2.81 10.90 1.74
N ARG A 82 -3.91 10.52 1.08
CA ARG A 82 -5.14 11.32 1.04
C ARG A 82 -5.78 11.52 2.41
N ARG A 83 -5.64 10.54 3.31
CA ARG A 83 -6.21 10.58 4.65
C ARG A 83 -5.45 11.53 5.59
N HIS A 84 -4.12 11.57 5.45
CA HIS A 84 -3.24 12.22 6.43
C HIS A 84 -2.53 13.48 5.93
N TYR A 85 -2.58 13.76 4.63
CA TYR A 85 -1.97 14.94 4.03
C TYR A 85 -2.97 15.73 3.20
N SER A 86 -2.78 17.05 3.16
CA SER A 86 -3.58 17.98 2.37
C SER A 86 -2.69 19.02 1.68
N GLY A 87 -3.26 19.81 0.77
CA GLY A 87 -2.57 20.89 0.06
C GLY A 87 -1.29 20.42 -0.63
N ILE A 88 -0.18 21.12 -0.34
CA ILE A 88 1.12 20.83 -0.96
C ILE A 88 1.68 19.46 -0.56
N GLY A 89 1.40 18.98 0.66
CA GLY A 89 1.85 17.66 1.12
C GLY A 89 1.22 16.54 0.30
N LEU A 90 -0.09 16.63 0.06
CA LEU A 90 -0.80 15.68 -0.80
C LEU A 90 -0.36 15.79 -2.26
N ALA A 91 -0.21 17.01 -2.79
CA ALA A 91 0.26 17.22 -4.16
C ALA A 91 1.67 16.63 -4.39
N THR A 92 2.56 16.78 -3.41
CA THR A 92 3.91 16.20 -3.45
C THR A 92 3.84 14.68 -3.42
N ALA A 93 3.10 14.09 -2.48
CA ALA A 93 2.95 12.64 -2.38
C ALA A 93 2.36 12.04 -3.67
N TRP A 94 1.31 12.68 -4.20
CA TRP A 94 0.70 12.28 -5.47
C TRP A 94 1.69 12.35 -6.63
N SER A 95 2.47 13.44 -6.73
CA SER A 95 3.47 13.61 -7.80
C SER A 95 4.56 12.54 -7.74
N VAL A 96 5.07 12.27 -6.53
CA VAL A 96 6.07 11.21 -6.30
C VAL A 96 5.50 9.84 -6.67
N MET A 97 4.27 9.55 -6.26
CA MET A 97 3.61 8.29 -6.61
C MET A 97 3.34 8.20 -8.11
N ALA A 98 2.82 9.23 -8.76
CA ALA A 98 2.60 9.25 -10.21
C ALA A 98 3.91 8.97 -10.96
N ALA A 99 5.00 9.67 -10.60
CA ALA A 99 6.33 9.44 -11.17
C ALA A 99 6.81 8.00 -10.94
N ALA A 100 6.66 7.46 -9.72
CA ALA A 100 7.03 6.08 -9.43
C ALA A 100 6.22 5.06 -10.23
N MET A 101 4.93 5.32 -10.50
CA MET A 101 4.10 4.47 -11.35
C MET A 101 4.59 4.50 -12.80
N VAL A 102 4.82 5.69 -13.36
CA VAL A 102 5.34 5.87 -14.72
C VAL A 102 6.67 5.13 -14.88
N LEU A 103 7.61 5.32 -13.95
CA LEU A 103 8.90 4.63 -13.96
C LEU A 103 8.75 3.10 -13.93
N ARG A 104 7.81 2.56 -13.13
CA ARG A 104 7.53 1.11 -13.09
C ARG A 104 6.96 0.59 -14.40
N ILE A 105 6.01 1.31 -15.00
CA ILE A 105 5.43 0.95 -16.30
C ILE A 105 6.51 0.96 -17.39
N VAL A 106 7.31 2.02 -17.47
CA VAL A 106 8.40 2.12 -18.46
C VAL A 106 9.41 0.99 -18.24
N ARG A 107 9.91 0.82 -17.01
CA ARG A 107 10.87 -0.23 -16.66
C ARG A 107 10.36 -1.62 -17.00
N ASP A 108 9.11 -1.94 -16.63
CA ASP A 108 8.56 -3.28 -16.85
C ASP A 108 8.19 -3.51 -18.32
N THR A 109 7.83 -2.47 -19.07
CA THR A 109 7.67 -2.52 -20.54
C THR A 109 8.99 -2.83 -21.23
N VAL A 110 10.06 -2.10 -20.89
CA VAL A 110 11.40 -2.35 -21.44
C VAL A 110 11.87 -3.77 -21.07
N ARG A 111 11.70 -4.18 -19.82
CA ARG A 111 12.06 -5.54 -19.38
C ARG A 111 11.26 -6.62 -20.09
N LEU A 112 9.99 -6.37 -20.41
CA LEU A 112 9.13 -7.32 -21.12
C LEU A 112 9.55 -7.44 -22.58
N ALA A 113 9.86 -6.32 -23.25
CA ALA A 113 10.37 -6.31 -24.63
C ALA A 113 11.69 -7.08 -24.76
N LEU A 114 12.55 -7.01 -23.74
CA LEU A 114 13.84 -7.71 -23.70
C LEU A 114 13.75 -9.14 -23.12
N ALA A 115 12.59 -9.59 -22.66
CA ALA A 115 12.47 -10.88 -21.98
C ALA A 115 12.40 -12.05 -22.98
N VAL A 116 13.45 -12.88 -22.96
CA VAL A 116 13.53 -14.11 -23.77
C VAL A 116 12.89 -15.31 -23.06
N ASN A 117 12.90 -15.34 -21.72
CA ASN A 117 12.36 -16.45 -20.94
C ASN A 117 10.85 -16.28 -20.67
N GLU A 118 10.07 -17.31 -20.99
CA GLU A 118 8.62 -17.36 -20.80
C GLU A 118 8.18 -17.17 -19.35
N ARG A 119 8.95 -17.68 -18.37
CA ARG A 119 8.66 -17.45 -16.95
C ARG A 119 8.78 -15.97 -16.58
N ARG A 120 9.80 -15.31 -17.11
CA ARG A 120 10.07 -13.88 -16.89
C ARG A 120 9.01 -13.01 -17.58
N ARG A 121 8.61 -13.38 -18.81
CA ARG A 121 7.52 -12.72 -19.55
C ARG A 121 6.21 -12.78 -18.77
N ARG A 122 5.81 -13.95 -18.27
CA ARG A 122 4.61 -14.11 -17.43
C ARG A 122 4.63 -13.22 -16.18
N HIS A 123 5.73 -13.23 -15.44
CA HIS A 123 5.87 -12.40 -14.25
C HIS A 123 5.77 -10.88 -14.55
N LEU A 124 6.37 -10.43 -15.65
CA LEU A 124 6.30 -9.03 -16.08
C LEU A 124 4.92 -8.65 -16.61
N ALA A 125 4.22 -9.58 -17.29
CA ALA A 125 2.83 -9.39 -17.71
C ALA A 125 1.91 -9.21 -16.49
N GLU A 126 2.09 -10.00 -15.42
CA GLU A 126 1.36 -9.80 -14.16
C GLU A 126 1.64 -8.44 -13.52
N ASN A 127 2.89 -7.98 -13.53
CA ASN A 127 3.22 -6.62 -13.05
C ASN A 127 2.49 -5.57 -13.87
N MET A 128 2.52 -5.70 -15.20
CA MET A 128 1.85 -4.76 -16.09
C MET A 128 0.33 -4.73 -15.84
N ALA A 129 -0.28 -5.89 -15.63
CA ALA A 129 -1.69 -6.00 -15.25
C ALA A 129 -1.97 -5.30 -13.90
N ALA A 130 -1.07 -5.44 -12.92
CA ALA A 130 -1.18 -4.75 -11.64
C ALA A 130 -1.13 -3.22 -11.79
N TRP A 131 -0.18 -2.71 -12.58
CA TRP A 131 -0.01 -1.27 -12.78
C TRP A 131 -1.20 -0.65 -13.51
N ARG A 132 -1.73 -1.32 -14.54
CA ARG A 132 -2.96 -0.91 -15.22
C ARG A 132 -4.14 -0.85 -14.26
N LEU A 133 -4.37 -1.92 -13.49
CA LEU A 133 -5.46 -1.97 -12.51
C LEU A 133 -5.33 -0.87 -11.44
N ALA A 134 -4.12 -0.60 -10.97
CA ALA A 134 -3.86 0.47 -10.00
C ALA A 134 -4.18 1.86 -10.56
N VAL A 135 -3.78 2.14 -11.81
CA VAL A 135 -4.10 3.38 -12.52
C VAL A 135 -5.61 3.51 -12.75
N ASP A 136 -6.27 2.43 -13.18
CA ASP A 136 -7.71 2.42 -13.39
C ASP A 136 -8.46 2.75 -12.10
N ARG A 137 -8.11 2.11 -10.98
CA ARG A 137 -8.70 2.41 -9.66
C ARG A 137 -8.49 3.86 -9.26
N GLU A 138 -7.30 4.40 -9.49
CA GLU A 138 -6.98 5.79 -9.17
C GLU A 138 -7.85 6.77 -9.97
N ILE A 139 -7.97 6.56 -11.28
CA ILE A 139 -8.82 7.38 -12.17
C ILE A 139 -10.28 7.35 -11.72
N HIS A 140 -10.82 6.16 -11.40
CA HIS A 140 -12.20 6.01 -10.96
C HIS A 140 -12.46 6.61 -9.58
N SER A 141 -11.48 6.52 -8.66
CA SER A 141 -11.59 7.16 -7.35
C SER A 141 -11.68 8.69 -7.46
N GLY A 142 -10.89 9.31 -8.35
CA GLY A 142 -10.95 10.73 -8.62
C GLY A 142 -12.24 11.20 -9.32
N ARG A 143 -12.87 10.33 -10.13
CA ARG A 143 -14.17 10.63 -10.74
C ARG A 143 -15.31 10.63 -9.71
N ARG A 144 -15.33 9.68 -8.77
CA ARG A 144 -16.35 9.61 -7.70
C ARG A 144 -16.26 10.77 -6.72
N ALA A 145 -15.04 11.25 -6.43
CA ALA A 145 -14.85 12.42 -5.56
C ALA A 145 -15.43 13.71 -6.16
N ARG A 146 -15.29 13.92 -7.48
CA ARG A 146 -15.79 15.11 -8.19
C ARG A 146 -17.30 15.10 -8.49
N SER A 147 -17.98 13.97 -8.37
CA SER A 147 -19.43 13.87 -8.56
C SER A 147 -20.22 13.99 -7.26
N ALA A 148 -19.54 14.15 -6.13
CA ALA A 148 -20.12 14.31 -4.79
C ALA A 148 -20.00 15.75 -4.25
N GLU A 149 -19.47 16.67 -5.06
CA GLU A 149 -19.45 18.13 -4.88
C GLU A 149 -20.49 18.75 -5.82
#